data_AF-A0A1I4EYB3-F1
#
_entry.id   AF-A0A1I4EYB3-F1
#
_cell.length_a   1.000
_cell.length_b   1.000
_cell.length_c   1.000
_cell.angle_alpha   90.00
_cell.angle_beta   90.00
_cell.angle_gamma   90.00
#
_symmetry.space_group_name_H-M   'P 1'
#
loop_
_entity.id
_entity.type
_entity.pdbx_description
1 polymer ?
#
loop_
_entity_poly.entity_id
_entity_poly.type
_entity_poly.pdbx_seq_one_letter_code
_entity_poly.pdbx_strand_id
1 'polypeptide(L)'
;MPKFIKLNEQIVNVDQVAKAEFISDDIYEGLFPDEMVDWVPFEFGKITLKSGEEISLILDLYKPEKGQTNEEWESLYRSFINRMWQKLMDSLGEIEPILGLEYKEA
;
A
#
# COMPACT_ATOMS: atom_id res chain seq x y z
N MET A 1 24.84 10.75 3.99
CA MET A 1 24.78 9.28 3.89
C MET A 1 23.57 8.93 3.05
N PRO A 2 23.70 8.05 2.04
CA PRO A 2 22.55 7.61 1.26
C PRO A 2 21.52 6.92 2.18
N LYS A 3 20.25 7.23 1.97
CA LYS A 3 19.12 6.60 2.68
C LYS A 3 18.52 5.53 1.79
N PHE A 4 18.24 4.37 2.37
CA PHE A 4 17.63 3.26 1.65
C PHE A 4 16.35 2.82 2.35
N ILE A 5 15.35 2.45 1.54
CA ILE A 5 14.11 1.85 1.99
C ILE A 5 13.98 0.46 1.38
N LYS A 6 13.41 -0.47 2.14
CA LYS A 6 13.04 -1.80 1.63
C LYS A 6 11.55 -1.78 1.31
N LEU A 7 11.22 -2.07 0.06
CA LEU A 7 9.84 -2.14 -0.45
C LEU A 7 9.63 -3.54 -0.99
N ASN A 8 8.72 -4.28 -0.36
CA ASN A 8 8.56 -5.72 -0.59
C ASN A 8 9.92 -6.43 -0.45
N GLU A 9 10.49 -6.95 -1.54
CA GLU A 9 11.81 -7.61 -1.58
C GLU A 9 12.93 -6.73 -2.16
N GLN A 10 12.64 -5.49 -2.57
CA GLN A 10 13.58 -4.60 -3.23
C GLN A 10 14.15 -3.55 -2.28
N ILE A 11 15.42 -3.18 -2.47
CA ILE A 11 16.08 -2.09 -1.74
C ILE A 11 16.21 -0.91 -2.68
N VAL A 12 15.62 0.22 -2.31
CA VAL A 12 15.57 1.45 -3.12
C VAL A 12 16.32 2.56 -2.41
N ASN A 13 17.17 3.28 -3.15
CA ASN A 13 17.76 4.52 -2.66
C ASN A 13 16.69 5.62 -2.72
N VAL A 14 16.44 6.29 -1.59
CA VAL A 14 15.45 7.37 -1.48
C VAL A 14 15.74 8.49 -2.47
N ASP A 15 17.02 8.78 -2.76
CA ASP A 15 17.41 9.83 -3.71
C ASP A 15 16.99 9.51 -5.16
N GLN A 16 16.65 8.25 -5.46
CA GLN A 16 16.15 7.81 -6.77
C GLN A 16 14.62 7.84 -6.85
N VAL A 17 13.91 8.07 -5.74
CA VAL A 17 12.45 8.19 -5.77
C VAL A 17 12.08 9.53 -6.39
N ALA A 18 11.20 9.49 -7.39
CA ALA A 18 10.63 10.68 -8.02
C ALA A 18 9.27 11.01 -7.42
N LYS A 19 8.45 9.98 -7.19
CA LYS A 19 7.06 10.13 -6.73
C LYS A 19 6.63 8.92 -5.92
N ALA A 20 5.81 9.14 -4.90
CA ALA A 20 5.02 8.11 -4.23
C ALA A 20 3.53 8.45 -4.41
N GLU A 21 2.73 7.44 -4.74
CA GLU A 21 1.29 7.60 -4.96
C GLU A 21 0.51 6.59 -4.13
N PHE A 22 -0.46 7.09 -3.39
CA PHE A 22 -1.43 6.27 -2.68
C PHE A 22 -2.57 5.93 -3.63
N ILE A 23 -2.84 4.64 -3.81
CA ILE A 23 -3.84 4.17 -4.79
C ILE A 23 -5.17 3.91 -4.08
N SER A 24 -5.19 3.08 -3.04
CA SER A 24 -6.43 2.66 -2.39
C SER A 24 -6.18 2.02 -1.03
N ASP A 25 -7.12 2.21 -0.11
CA ASP A 25 -7.33 1.39 1.10
C ASP A 25 -8.72 0.72 1.09
N ASP A 26 -9.37 0.64 -0.07
CA ASP A 26 -10.71 0.09 -0.21
C ASP A 26 -10.69 -1.43 -0.15
N ILE A 27 -10.61 -1.92 1.08
CA ILE A 27 -10.54 -3.33 1.43
C ILE A 27 -11.94 -3.82 1.76
N TYR A 28 -12.34 -4.93 1.14
CA TYR A 28 -13.60 -5.63 1.36
C TYR A 28 -13.46 -7.11 0.98
N GLU A 29 -14.32 -7.96 1.54
CA GLU A 29 -14.24 -9.43 1.37
C GLU A 29 -14.39 -9.89 -0.10
N GLY A 30 -15.08 -9.09 -0.92
CA GLY A 30 -15.23 -9.35 -2.36
C GLY A 30 -13.94 -9.33 -3.17
N LEU A 31 -12.80 -8.95 -2.57
CA LEU A 31 -11.47 -9.03 -3.21
C LEU A 31 -10.96 -10.47 -3.37
N PHE A 32 -11.52 -11.45 -2.65
CA PHE A 32 -11.11 -12.85 -2.75
C PHE A 32 -11.84 -13.55 -3.91
N PRO A 33 -11.12 -14.05 -4.94
CA PRO A 33 -11.74 -14.59 -6.15
C PRO A 33 -12.39 -15.98 -5.96
N ASP A 34 -12.02 -16.71 -4.90
CA ASP A 34 -12.51 -18.06 -4.62
C ASP A 34 -12.45 -18.37 -3.10
N GLU A 35 -13.30 -19.29 -2.64
CA GLU A 35 -13.31 -19.81 -1.27
C GLU A 35 -12.00 -20.55 -0.92
N MET A 36 -11.25 -21.02 -1.93
CA MET A 36 -9.98 -21.76 -1.74
C MET A 36 -8.73 -20.88 -1.58
N VAL A 37 -8.83 -19.56 -1.77
CA VAL A 37 -7.68 -18.65 -1.67
C VAL A 37 -7.56 -18.10 -0.25
N ASP A 38 -6.46 -18.40 0.45
CA ASP A 38 -6.24 -17.94 1.83
C ASP A 38 -5.75 -16.49 1.92
N TRP A 39 -5.13 -15.98 0.84
CA TRP A 39 -4.62 -14.61 0.78
C TRP A 39 -4.61 -14.06 -0.65
N VAL A 40 -4.72 -12.74 -0.79
CA VAL A 40 -4.58 -12.02 -2.06
C VAL A 40 -3.59 -10.86 -1.93
N PRO A 41 -2.75 -10.60 -2.95
CA PRO A 41 -1.91 -9.41 -2.96
C PRO A 41 -2.77 -8.18 -3.24
N PHE A 42 -2.71 -7.18 -2.37
CA PHE A 42 -3.42 -5.91 -2.54
C PHE A 42 -2.43 -4.78 -2.77
N GLU A 43 -2.50 -4.17 -3.95
CA GLU A 43 -1.73 -2.99 -4.29
C GLU A 43 -2.40 -1.74 -3.71
N PHE A 44 -1.83 -1.19 -2.63
CA PHE A 44 -2.37 -0.01 -1.97
C PHE A 44 -1.70 1.29 -2.44
N GLY A 45 -0.57 1.20 -3.13
CA GLY A 45 0.19 2.35 -3.59
C GLY A 45 1.30 1.97 -4.55
N LYS A 46 2.01 2.97 -5.05
CA LYS A 46 3.15 2.77 -5.95
C LYS A 46 4.23 3.83 -5.75
N ILE A 47 5.46 3.47 -6.11
CA ILE A 47 6.59 4.37 -6.17
C ILE A 47 7.12 4.42 -7.60
N THR A 48 7.32 5.63 -8.12
CA THR A 48 8.00 5.86 -9.39
C THR A 48 9.42 6.37 -9.12
N LEU A 49 10.41 5.69 -9.68
CA LEU A 49 11.81 6.10 -9.65
C LEU A 49 12.09 7.16 -10.72
N LYS A 50 13.19 7.92 -10.54
CA LYS A 50 13.69 8.88 -11.54
C LYS A 50 14.08 8.25 -12.87
N SER A 51 14.32 6.93 -12.89
CA SER A 51 14.52 6.14 -14.12
C SER A 51 13.23 5.90 -14.89
N GLY A 52 12.06 6.12 -14.28
CA GLY A 52 10.74 5.76 -14.82
C GLY A 52 10.26 4.36 -14.41
N GLU A 53 11.07 3.60 -13.67
CA GLU A 53 10.66 2.31 -13.10
C GLU A 53 9.58 2.52 -12.03
N GLU A 54 8.55 1.68 -12.06
CA GLU A 54 7.46 1.68 -11.06
C GLU A 54 7.56 0.46 -10.16
N ILE A 55 7.40 0.68 -8.86
CA ILE A 55 7.42 -0.35 -7.82
C ILE A 55 6.08 -0.30 -7.10
N SER A 56 5.29 -1.36 -7.24
CA SER A 56 4.01 -1.52 -6.53
C SER A 56 4.24 -1.77 -5.04
N LEU A 57 3.45 -1.11 -4.20
CA LEU A 57 3.40 -1.33 -2.76
C LEU A 57 2.28 -2.32 -2.47
N ILE A 58 2.67 -3.53 -2.08
CA ILE A 58 1.75 -4.66 -1.92
C ILE A 58 1.62 -5.01 -0.44
N LEU A 59 0.39 -5.27 -0.03
CA LEU A 59 0.05 -5.87 1.25
C LEU A 59 -0.69 -7.18 1.00
N ASP A 60 -0.23 -8.26 1.63
CA ASP A 60 -0.94 -9.53 1.54
C ASP A 60 -2.17 -9.49 2.46
N LEU A 61 -3.36 -9.55 1.86
CA LEU A 61 -4.63 -9.63 2.59
C LEU A 61 -4.99 -11.09 2.81
N TYR A 62 -5.01 -11.53 4.05
CA TYR A 62 -5.50 -12.85 4.45
C TYR A 62 -6.98 -12.79 4.76
N LYS A 63 -7.73 -13.87 4.53
CA LYS A 63 -9.17 -13.93 4.84
C LYS A 63 -9.47 -13.63 6.32
N PRO A 64 -10.69 -13.14 6.64
CA PRO A 64 -11.13 -12.98 8.02
C PRO A 64 -10.97 -14.28 8.82
N GLU A 65 -10.40 -14.18 10.01
CA GLU A 65 -10.29 -15.33 10.91
C GLU A 65 -11.66 -15.76 11.44
N LYS A 66 -11.77 -17.01 11.89
CA LYS A 66 -13.03 -17.53 12.45
C LYS A 66 -13.45 -16.69 13.67
N GLY A 67 -14.58 -16.00 13.54
CA GLY A 67 -15.13 -15.14 14.60
C GLY A 67 -14.72 -13.67 14.50
N GLN A 68 -13.87 -13.31 13.53
CA GLN A 68 -13.61 -11.93 13.17
C GLN A 68 -14.74 -11.42 12.27
N THR A 69 -15.25 -10.24 12.57
CA THR A 69 -16.24 -9.57 11.69
C THR A 69 -15.55 -8.91 10.51
N ASN A 70 -16.28 -8.70 9.40
CA ASN A 70 -15.74 -7.99 8.24
C ASN A 70 -15.26 -6.59 8.61
N GLU A 71 -15.99 -5.85 9.44
CA GLU A 71 -15.58 -4.51 9.89
C GLU A 71 -14.25 -4.52 10.67
N GLU A 72 -14.07 -5.48 11.59
CA GLU A 72 -12.80 -5.64 12.33
C GLU A 72 -11.64 -5.99 11.39
N TRP A 73 -11.92 -6.85 10.40
CA TRP A 73 -10.94 -7.27 9.40
C TRP A 73 -10.54 -6.10 8.49
N GLU A 74 -11.48 -5.36 7.92
CA GLU A 74 -11.23 -4.19 7.09
C GLU A 74 -10.46 -3.11 7.87
N SER A 75 -10.89 -2.83 9.10
CA SER A 75 -10.24 -1.85 9.97
C SER A 75 -8.79 -2.22 10.28
N LEU A 76 -8.50 -3.51 10.51
CA LEU A 76 -7.14 -4.00 10.73
C LEU A 76 -6.23 -3.70 9.53
N TYR A 77 -6.66 -4.08 8.32
CA TYR A 77 -5.82 -3.90 7.14
C TYR A 77 -5.71 -2.44 6.71
N ARG A 78 -6.79 -1.65 6.82
CA ARG A 78 -6.71 -0.18 6.62
C ARG A 78 -5.71 0.45 7.59
N SER A 79 -5.67 -0.01 8.85
CA SER A 79 -4.66 0.44 9.82
C SER A 79 -3.23 0.08 9.40
N PHE A 80 -3.02 -1.12 8.85
CA PHE A 80 -1.72 -1.55 8.33
C PHE A 80 -1.28 -0.71 7.12
N ILE A 81 -2.16 -0.50 6.15
CA ILE A 81 -1.91 0.37 4.99
C ILE A 81 -1.51 1.76 5.45
N ASN A 82 -2.32 2.38 6.33
CA ASN A 82 -2.06 3.72 6.82
C ASN A 82 -0.71 3.82 7.55
N ARG A 83 -0.38 2.83 8.38
CA ARG A 83 0.91 2.79 9.09
C ARG A 83 2.09 2.58 8.12
N MET A 84 1.94 1.73 7.12
CA MET A 84 2.97 1.50 6.10
C MET A 84 3.20 2.75 5.26
N TRP A 85 2.13 3.40 4.81
CA TRP A 85 2.17 4.64 4.06
C TRP A 85 2.85 5.77 4.87
N GLN A 86 2.44 5.96 6.12
CA GLN A 86 3.05 6.98 6.98
C GLN A 86 4.56 6.75 7.16
N LYS A 87 4.99 5.52 7.47
CA LYS A 87 6.42 5.17 7.59
C LYS A 87 7.20 5.39 6.30
N LEU A 88 6.58 5.09 5.16
CA LEU A 88 7.17 5.34 3.85
C LEU A 88 7.40 6.84 3.67
N MET A 89 6.36 7.66 3.86
CA MET A 89 6.45 9.11 3.70
C MET A 89 7.48 9.73 4.66
N ASP A 90 7.51 9.29 5.92
CA ASP A 90 8.53 9.72 6.90
C ASP A 90 9.96 9.37 6.43
N SER A 91 10.13 8.24 5.75
CA SER A 91 11.42 7.80 5.22
C SER A 91 11.83 8.56 3.97
N LEU A 92 10.85 8.92 3.13
CA LEU A 92 11.05 9.68 1.90
C LEU A 92 11.32 11.17 2.15
N GLY A 93 10.73 11.76 3.21
CA GLY A 93 10.90 13.17 3.54
C GLY A 93 10.04 14.10 2.68
N GLU A 94 10.61 15.18 2.13
CA GLU A 94 9.91 16.23 1.35
C GLU A 94 9.47 15.80 -0.06
N ILE A 95 9.12 14.53 -0.26
CA ILE A 95 8.52 14.09 -1.52
C ILE A 95 7.03 14.37 -1.42
N GLU A 96 6.45 15.10 -2.37
CA GLU A 96 5.01 15.33 -2.40
C GLU A 96 4.26 14.00 -2.59
N PRO A 97 3.45 13.56 -1.61
CA PRO A 97 2.57 12.42 -1.81
C PRO A 97 1.44 12.82 -2.74
N ILE A 98 1.20 12.03 -3.79
CA ILE A 98 -0.04 12.13 -4.54
C ILE A 98 -1.04 11.20 -3.87
N LEU A 99 -2.01 11.79 -3.17
CA LEU A 99 -3.19 11.07 -2.70
C LEU A 99 -4.09 10.84 -3.91
N GLY A 100 -4.51 9.60 -4.15
CA GLY A 100 -5.52 9.28 -5.15
C GLY A 100 -6.71 10.22 -4.97
N LEU A 101 -7.05 10.95 -6.03
CA LEU A 101 -8.17 11.90 -6.03
C LEU A 101 -9.41 11.18 -5.51
N GLU A 102 -9.92 11.56 -4.34
CA GLU A 102 -11.27 11.22 -3.94
C GLU A 102 -12.19 11.65 -5.08
N TYR A 103 -12.91 10.69 -5.68
CA TYR A 103 -13.99 10.99 -6.59
C TYR A 103 -15.02 11.83 -5.82
N LYS A 104 -14.96 13.15 -5.96
CA LYS A 104 -16.11 14.01 -5.68
C LYS A 104 -17.15 13.67 -6.73
N GLU A 105 -18.19 12.95 -6.32
CA GLU A 105 -19.41 12.82 -7.10
C GLU A 105 -19.82 14.22 -7.59
N ALA A 106 -20.05 14.32 -8.90
CA ALA A 106 -20.47 15.53 -9.59
C ALA A 106 -21.91 15.90 -9.28
#